data_AF-A0A059DH87-F1
#
_entry.id   AF-A0A059DH87-F1
#
_cell.length_a   1.000
_cell.length_b   1.000
_cell.length_c   1.000
_cell.angle_alpha   90.00
_cell.angle_beta   90.00
_cell.angle_gamma   90.00
#
_symmetry.space_group_name_H-M   'P 1'
#
loop_
_entity.id
_entity.type
_entity.pdbx_description
1 polymer ?
#
loop_
_entity_poly.entity_id
_entity_poly.type
_entity_poly.pdbx_seq_one_letter_code
_entity_poly.pdbx_strand_id
1 'polypeptide(L)'
;MECEDWHGLSSDSELLEEDLKDEEEYNYTSNSSSKLQFRKVTSVARWNSGVGMAEVVERKGQLWMTTGIVHSGKLYCSIEETLFLMEIGALLLLSENDESISLETMYQQLAEEKDGCFWELYEVYRHLKSLGYIVGRHGIPWSLKSVKKNTGTVSSEGTSESLEVQSPQDCNSVIERFIKMDLNELKLVFDVYLPNGKFRKSSPGDPSYVLSLIRTCQDLSSSFVGLVADVSINGPTTI
;
A
#
# COMPACT_ATOMS: atom_id res chain seq x y z
N MET A 1 -2.24 66.46 1.57
CA MET A 1 -1.80 66.86 0.22
C MET A 1 -0.40 66.31 0.10
N GLU A 2 -0.09 65.34 -0.75
CA GLU A 2 -0.71 64.94 -2.02
C GLU A 2 -0.67 63.41 -2.20
N CYS A 3 -1.59 62.95 -3.05
CA CYS A 3 -1.78 61.57 -3.45
C CYS A 3 -0.90 61.20 -4.65
N GLU A 4 -0.59 59.90 -4.72
CA GLU A 4 -0.56 59.02 -5.90
C GLU A 4 0.41 59.30 -7.06
N ASP A 5 1.16 58.25 -7.42
CA ASP A 5 1.30 57.87 -8.82
C ASP A 5 1.28 56.33 -8.94
N TRP A 6 0.54 55.83 -9.94
CA TRP A 6 0.19 54.43 -10.18
C TRP A 6 0.79 53.92 -11.51
N HIS A 7 0.83 52.58 -11.64
CA HIS A 7 1.05 51.71 -12.81
C HIS A 7 2.51 51.28 -13.10
N GLY A 8 2.84 50.01 -13.31
CA GLY A 8 2.03 48.78 -13.34
C GLY A 8 2.80 47.57 -13.90
N LEU A 9 2.23 46.37 -13.66
CA LEU A 9 2.44 45.08 -14.35
C LEU A 9 3.79 44.37 -14.06
N SER A 10 3.92 43.05 -13.87
CA SER A 10 3.03 41.89 -13.96
C SER A 10 3.84 40.66 -13.52
N SER A 11 3.26 39.76 -12.71
CA SER A 11 3.14 38.31 -12.98
C SER A 11 3.17 37.49 -11.69
N ASP A 12 1.98 37.05 -11.29
CA ASP A 12 1.76 36.01 -10.29
C ASP A 12 2.41 34.69 -10.75
N SER A 13 3.38 34.19 -9.99
CA SER A 13 3.90 32.83 -10.17
C SER A 13 4.61 32.30 -8.92
N GLU A 14 3.99 32.45 -7.74
CA GLU A 14 4.61 32.02 -6.46
C GLU A 14 3.79 30.99 -5.64
N LEU A 15 2.73 30.38 -6.17
CA LEU A 15 1.82 29.56 -5.34
C LEU A 15 1.75 28.06 -5.64
N LEU A 16 2.80 27.44 -6.20
CA LEU A 16 2.80 25.99 -6.47
C LEU A 16 4.10 25.23 -6.12
N GLU A 17 5.06 25.86 -5.44
CA GLU A 17 6.37 25.21 -5.16
C GLU A 17 6.59 24.80 -3.69
N GLU A 18 5.64 25.03 -2.78
CA GLU A 18 5.88 24.77 -1.35
C GLU A 18 5.65 23.31 -0.90
N ASP A 19 4.94 22.47 -1.66
CA ASP A 19 4.56 21.11 -1.20
C ASP A 19 5.53 19.98 -1.57
N LEU A 20 6.66 20.27 -2.25
CA LEU A 20 7.63 19.24 -2.69
C LEU A 20 9.05 19.38 -2.10
N LYS A 21 9.28 20.33 -1.18
CA LYS A 21 10.62 20.56 -0.60
C LYS A 21 10.90 19.84 0.73
N ASP A 22 9.91 19.20 1.34
CA ASP A 22 10.08 18.53 2.64
C ASP A 22 10.68 17.10 2.55
N GLU A 23 11.09 16.63 1.37
CA GLU A 23 11.59 15.25 1.18
C GLU A 23 13.13 15.07 1.29
N GLU A 24 13.93 16.13 1.47
CA GLU A 24 15.40 15.99 1.46
C GLU A 24 16.11 16.15 2.82
N GLU A 25 15.42 16.49 3.92
CA GLU A 25 16.08 16.78 5.22
C GLU A 25 15.72 15.81 6.36
N TYR A 26 15.70 14.49 6.12
CA TYR A 26 15.53 13.50 7.20
C TYR A 26 16.46 12.28 7.15
N ASN A 27 17.48 12.29 6.30
CA ASN A 27 18.53 11.27 6.34
C ASN A 27 19.70 11.78 7.16
N TYR A 28 19.82 11.32 8.42
CA TYR A 28 21.06 10.99 9.15
C TYR A 28 20.76 10.93 10.65
N THR A 29 20.08 9.86 11.09
CA THR A 29 20.33 9.32 12.43
C THR A 29 20.17 7.81 12.37
N SER A 30 21.32 7.12 12.27
CA SER A 30 21.41 5.72 12.66
C SER A 30 21.00 5.62 14.12
N ASN A 31 19.78 5.13 14.38
CA ASN A 31 19.40 4.75 15.73
C ASN A 31 18.98 3.29 15.74
N SER A 32 19.71 2.55 16.57
CA SER A 32 19.55 1.13 16.87
C SER A 32 18.10 0.76 17.12
N SER A 33 17.71 -0.40 16.60
CA SER A 33 16.49 -1.16 16.92
C SER A 33 16.03 -0.99 18.37
N SER A 34 15.14 -0.01 18.59
CA SER A 34 14.47 0.17 19.87
C SER A 34 13.07 -0.45 19.76
N LYS A 35 12.78 -1.39 20.67
CA LYS A 35 11.42 -1.90 20.95
C LYS A 35 10.42 -0.74 20.82
N LEU A 36 9.41 -0.93 19.96
CA LEU A 36 8.43 0.08 19.55
C LEU A 36 7.69 0.66 20.76
N GLN A 37 8.27 1.68 21.40
CA GLN A 37 7.56 2.59 22.28
C GLN A 37 7.13 3.77 21.43
N PHE A 38 5.97 3.64 20.77
CA PHE A 38 5.32 4.78 20.15
C PHE A 38 5.05 5.79 21.26
N ARG A 39 5.83 6.87 21.31
CA ARG A 39 5.40 8.08 22.03
C ARG A 39 4.03 8.44 21.46
N LYS A 40 3.08 8.74 22.35
CA LYS A 40 1.63 8.97 22.14
C LYS A 40 1.33 10.01 21.04
N VAL A 41 1.62 9.66 19.79
CA VAL A 41 1.41 10.48 18.61
C VAL A 41 0.73 9.56 17.60
N THR A 42 -0.59 9.55 17.66
CA THR A 42 -1.45 8.69 16.86
C THR A 42 -1.84 9.46 15.61
N SER A 43 -1.68 8.82 14.45
CA SER A 43 -2.19 9.36 13.19
C SER A 43 -3.71 9.27 13.13
N VAL A 44 -4.35 10.02 12.25
CA VAL A 44 -5.82 9.98 12.07
C VAL A 44 -6.15 9.63 10.63
N ALA A 45 -7.07 8.69 10.44
CA ALA A 45 -7.63 8.36 9.13
C ALA A 45 -9.16 8.29 9.18
N ARG A 46 -9.79 8.50 8.02
CA ARG A 46 -11.23 8.39 7.83
C ARG A 46 -11.55 7.18 6.96
N TRP A 47 -12.34 6.26 7.48
CA TRP A 47 -12.79 5.08 6.74
C TRP A 47 -13.82 5.47 5.68
N ASN A 48 -13.63 4.96 4.45
CA ASN A 48 -14.60 5.07 3.38
C ASN A 48 -15.10 3.67 3.01
N SER A 49 -16.31 3.33 3.46
CA SER A 49 -16.92 2.01 3.22
C SER A 49 -17.24 1.76 1.74
N GLY A 50 -17.43 2.80 0.94
CA GLY A 50 -17.69 2.66 -0.49
C GLY A 50 -16.45 2.24 -1.29
N VAL A 51 -15.26 2.60 -0.80
CA VAL A 51 -13.97 2.26 -1.43
C VAL A 51 -13.28 1.07 -0.74
N GLY A 52 -13.60 0.80 0.53
CA GLY A 52 -12.93 -0.23 1.32
C GLY A 52 -11.53 0.19 1.78
N MET A 53 -11.30 1.50 1.94
CA MET A 53 -10.01 2.07 2.31
C MET A 53 -10.16 3.24 3.27
N ALA A 54 -9.11 3.51 4.07
CA ALA A 54 -9.04 4.66 4.94
C ALA A 54 -8.21 5.79 4.31
N GLU A 55 -8.74 7.01 4.20
CA GLU A 55 -7.96 8.20 3.84
C GLU A 55 -7.22 8.71 5.07
N VAL A 56 -5.89 8.83 5.00
CA VAL A 56 -5.09 9.37 6.10
C VAL A 56 -5.18 10.89 6.09
N VAL A 57 -5.83 11.44 7.12
CA VAL A 57 -6.10 12.87 7.28
C VAL A 57 -4.96 13.55 8.03
N GLU A 58 -4.40 12.87 9.03
CA GLU A 58 -3.27 13.38 9.82
C GLU A 58 -2.16 12.33 9.89
N ARG A 59 -0.98 12.69 9.35
CA ARG A 59 0.19 11.81 9.30
C ARG A 59 1.11 12.08 10.48
N LYS A 60 1.37 11.07 11.30
CA LYS A 60 2.33 11.14 12.40
C LYS A 60 3.36 10.02 12.30
N GLY A 61 4.63 10.37 12.55
CA GLY A 61 5.75 9.43 12.51
C GLY A 61 6.14 8.98 11.11
N GLN A 62 7.14 8.10 11.04
CA GLN A 62 7.75 7.65 9.78
C GLN A 62 7.08 6.41 9.17
N LEU A 63 6.07 5.83 9.83
CA LEU A 63 5.39 4.62 9.34
C LEU A 63 4.77 4.81 7.95
N TRP A 64 4.42 6.05 7.61
CA TRP A 64 3.81 6.45 6.34
C TRP A 64 4.77 6.45 5.16
N MET A 65 6.08 6.35 5.40
CA MET A 65 7.06 6.15 4.33
C MET A 65 6.88 4.79 3.64
N THR A 66 6.42 3.79 4.38
CA THR A 66 6.37 2.38 3.97
C THR A 66 4.98 1.74 4.11
N THR A 67 3.94 2.55 4.32
CA THR A 67 2.56 2.09 4.53
C THR A 67 1.60 3.01 3.80
N GLY A 68 0.57 2.44 3.17
CA GLY A 68 -0.43 3.13 2.39
C GLY A 68 0.03 3.49 0.98
N ILE A 69 -0.93 3.66 0.08
CA ILE A 69 -0.73 4.08 -1.30
C ILE A 69 -1.02 5.57 -1.45
N VAL A 70 -0.28 6.25 -2.33
CA VAL A 70 -0.53 7.66 -2.64
C VAL A 70 -1.37 7.73 -3.92
N HIS A 71 -2.59 8.23 -3.83
CA HIS A 71 -3.47 8.44 -4.97
C HIS A 71 -3.90 9.90 -5.03
N SER A 72 -3.59 10.58 -6.14
CA SER A 72 -3.95 11.99 -6.35
C SER A 72 -3.50 12.93 -5.22
N GLY A 73 -2.30 12.70 -4.69
CA GLY A 73 -1.72 13.48 -3.58
C GLY A 73 -2.24 13.12 -2.18
N LYS A 74 -3.24 12.24 -2.08
CA LYS A 74 -3.79 11.74 -0.81
C LYS A 74 -3.24 10.36 -0.49
N LEU A 75 -3.11 10.07 0.80
CA LEU A 75 -2.62 8.79 1.30
C LEU A 75 -3.79 7.92 1.73
N TYR A 76 -3.85 6.69 1.23
CA TYR A 76 -4.88 5.72 1.55
C TYR A 76 -4.29 4.45 2.15
N CYS A 77 -5.02 3.83 3.06
CA CYS A 77 -4.67 2.55 3.68
C CYS A 77 -5.71 1.49 3.32
N SER A 78 -5.24 0.29 3.02
CA SER A 78 -6.11 -0.87 2.94
C SER A 78 -6.63 -1.29 4.33
N ILE A 79 -7.57 -2.24 4.35
CA ILE A 79 -8.12 -2.77 5.61
C ILE A 79 -7.04 -3.39 6.50
N GLU A 80 -6.11 -4.18 5.95
CA GLU A 80 -5.04 -4.82 6.70
C GLU A 80 -4.04 -3.81 7.27
N GLU A 81 -3.72 -2.77 6.50
CA GLU A 81 -2.87 -1.66 6.96
C GLU A 81 -3.54 -0.90 8.09
N THR A 82 -4.82 -0.57 7.92
CA THR A 82 -5.64 0.15 8.91
C THR A 82 -5.71 -0.63 10.22
N LEU A 83 -6.08 -1.91 10.14
CA LEU A 83 -6.27 -2.78 11.30
C LEU A 83 -4.97 -2.96 12.09
N PHE A 84 -3.84 -3.19 11.40
CA PHE A 84 -2.53 -3.32 12.04
C PHE A 84 -2.13 -2.03 12.78
N LEU A 85 -2.35 -0.86 12.16
CA LEU A 85 -2.00 0.41 12.78
C LEU A 85 -2.90 0.74 13.98
N MET A 86 -4.17 0.34 13.94
CA MET A 86 -5.07 0.43 15.09
C MET A 86 -4.60 -0.49 16.23
N GLU A 87 -4.23 -1.75 15.94
CA GLU A 87 -3.76 -2.71 16.95
C GLU A 87 -2.52 -2.23 17.71
N ILE A 88 -1.55 -1.61 17.02
CA ILE A 88 -0.34 -1.09 17.65
C ILE A 88 -0.54 0.32 18.27
N GLY A 89 -1.75 0.87 18.19
CA GLY A 89 -2.09 2.19 18.73
C GLY A 89 -1.53 3.39 17.94
N ALA A 90 -1.13 3.16 16.68
CA ALA A 90 -0.55 4.18 15.81
C ALA A 90 -1.59 4.93 14.96
N LEU A 91 -2.83 4.44 14.90
CA LEU A 91 -3.92 5.04 14.13
C LEU A 91 -5.24 5.15 14.92
N LEU A 92 -5.84 6.33 14.89
CA LEU A 92 -7.23 6.57 15.26
C LEU A 92 -8.05 6.59 13.97
N LEU A 93 -9.01 5.69 13.86
CA LEU A 93 -9.88 5.61 12.71
C LEU A 93 -11.21 6.32 13.01
N LEU A 94 -11.65 7.17 12.08
CA LEU A 94 -12.90 7.91 12.14
C LEU A 94 -13.87 7.40 11.07
N SER A 95 -15.16 7.47 11.37
CA SER A 95 -16.24 7.26 10.40
C SER A 95 -16.43 8.49 9.51
N GLU A 96 -17.33 8.40 8.53
CA GLU A 96 -17.74 9.54 7.71
C GLU A 96 -18.36 10.69 8.53
N ASN A 97 -18.92 10.38 9.70
CA ASN A 97 -19.51 11.34 10.62
C ASN A 97 -18.51 11.84 11.70
N ASP A 98 -17.21 11.61 11.51
CA ASP A 98 -16.13 11.95 12.45
C ASP A 98 -16.23 11.26 13.83
N GLU A 99 -16.93 10.13 13.91
CA GLU A 99 -17.00 9.30 15.12
C GLU A 99 -15.86 8.28 15.14
N SER A 100 -15.26 8.02 16.30
CA SER A 100 -14.20 7.01 16.40
C SER A 100 -14.72 5.61 16.13
N ILE A 101 -14.12 4.91 15.18
CA ILE A 101 -14.41 3.50 14.89
C ILE A 101 -13.58 2.62 15.83
N SER A 102 -14.25 1.64 16.45
CA SER A 102 -13.60 0.69 17.34
C SER A 102 -12.82 -0.38 16.57
N LEU A 103 -11.81 -0.96 17.22
CA LEU A 103 -11.07 -2.11 16.66
C LEU A 103 -12.00 -3.31 16.40
N GLU A 104 -12.99 -3.54 17.26
CA GLU A 104 -13.97 -4.61 17.10
C GLU A 104 -14.78 -4.46 15.82
N THR A 105 -15.22 -3.24 15.50
CA THR A 105 -15.93 -2.94 14.25
C THR A 105 -15.08 -3.28 13.03
N MET A 106 -13.77 -2.99 13.07
CA MET A 106 -12.87 -3.32 11.96
C MET A 106 -12.60 -4.84 11.85
N TYR A 107 -12.60 -5.58 12.95
CA TYR A 107 -12.54 -7.04 12.89
C TYR A 107 -13.80 -7.63 12.24
N GLN A 108 -14.98 -7.08 12.55
CA GLN A 108 -16.22 -7.49 11.89
C GLN A 108 -16.16 -7.21 10.39
N GLN A 109 -15.69 -6.02 9.98
CA GLN A 109 -15.47 -5.67 8.58
C GLN A 109 -14.52 -6.64 7.87
N LEU A 110 -13.41 -7.03 8.51
CA LEU A 110 -12.46 -8.01 7.96
C LEU A 110 -13.09 -9.39 7.78
N ALA A 111 -13.95 -9.82 8.72
CA ALA A 111 -14.65 -11.10 8.66
C ALA A 111 -15.67 -11.18 7.52
N GLU A 112 -16.13 -10.04 6.98
CA GLU A 112 -16.98 -10.02 5.79
C GLU A 112 -16.22 -10.33 4.50
N GLU A 113 -14.87 -10.30 4.52
CA GLU A 113 -13.97 -10.56 3.39
C GLU A 113 -14.22 -9.69 2.13
N LYS A 114 -14.88 -8.54 2.26
CA LYS A 114 -15.28 -7.68 1.13
C LYS A 114 -14.16 -6.78 0.60
N ASP A 115 -13.22 -6.39 1.44
CA ASP A 115 -12.20 -5.38 1.14
C ASP A 115 -10.89 -5.98 0.59
N GLY A 116 -10.95 -7.22 0.10
CA GLY A 116 -9.82 -7.91 -0.53
C GLY A 116 -8.78 -8.48 0.44
N CYS A 117 -9.09 -8.50 1.75
CA CYS A 117 -8.31 -9.16 2.79
C CYS A 117 -9.25 -10.02 3.64
N PHE A 118 -8.68 -11.09 4.19
CA PHE A 118 -9.34 -12.00 5.13
C PHE A 118 -8.36 -12.36 6.25
N TRP A 119 -8.80 -13.18 7.20
CA TRP A 119 -8.07 -13.42 8.44
C TRP A 119 -6.65 -13.95 8.22
N GLU A 120 -6.48 -15.01 7.41
CA GLU A 120 -5.15 -15.60 7.20
C GLU A 120 -4.19 -14.62 6.52
N LEU A 121 -4.67 -13.80 5.57
CA LEU A 121 -3.85 -12.77 4.94
C LEU A 121 -3.46 -11.66 5.92
N TYR A 122 -4.39 -11.27 6.80
CA TYR A 122 -4.12 -10.30 7.82
C TYR A 122 -3.07 -10.80 8.81
N GLU A 123 -3.12 -12.07 9.22
CA GLU A 123 -2.10 -12.66 10.10
C GLU A 123 -0.71 -12.63 9.47
N VAL A 124 -0.59 -13.00 8.19
CA VAL A 124 0.70 -12.94 7.47
C VAL A 124 1.19 -11.49 7.35
N TYR A 125 0.31 -10.57 6.95
CA TYR A 125 0.62 -9.15 6.85
C TYR A 125 1.11 -8.60 8.21
N ARG A 126 0.37 -8.85 9.29
CA ARG A 126 0.70 -8.44 10.65
C ARG A 126 2.05 -9.00 11.09
N HIS A 127 2.33 -10.27 10.79
CA HIS A 127 3.61 -10.90 11.14
C HIS A 127 4.78 -10.22 10.41
N LEU A 128 4.69 -10.07 9.08
CA LEU A 128 5.72 -9.44 8.26
C LEU A 128 5.97 -7.98 8.68
N LYS A 129 4.90 -7.21 8.89
CA LYS A 129 5.01 -5.82 9.37
C LYS A 129 5.65 -5.73 10.75
N SER A 130 5.32 -6.64 11.66
CA SER A 130 5.92 -6.67 13.02
C SER A 130 7.44 -6.93 12.99
N LEU A 131 7.93 -7.64 11.96
CA LEU A 131 9.35 -7.86 11.72
C LEU A 131 10.04 -6.67 10.99
N GLY A 132 9.28 -5.66 10.57
CA GLY A 132 9.78 -4.47 9.90
C GLY A 132 9.85 -4.57 8.38
N TYR A 133 9.35 -5.66 7.77
CA TYR A 133 9.24 -5.73 6.32
C TYR A 133 8.26 -4.69 5.79
N ILE A 134 8.51 -4.26 4.56
CA ILE A 134 7.60 -3.39 3.82
C ILE A 134 6.72 -4.31 2.99
N VAL A 135 5.41 -4.20 3.16
CA VAL A 135 4.42 -5.10 2.54
C VAL A 135 3.40 -4.24 1.83
N GLY A 136 3.21 -4.49 0.53
CA GLY A 136 2.17 -3.85 -0.28
C GLY A 136 1.37 -4.90 -1.05
N ARG A 137 0.15 -4.55 -1.49
CA ARG A 137 -0.67 -5.45 -2.31
C ARG A 137 -0.02 -5.67 -3.68
N HIS A 138 0.09 -6.94 -4.08
CA HIS A 138 0.66 -7.32 -5.37
C HIS A 138 -0.15 -6.71 -6.52
N GLY A 139 0.55 -6.13 -7.51
CA GLY A 139 -0.07 -5.51 -8.68
C GLY A 139 -0.77 -4.17 -8.41
N ILE A 140 -0.72 -3.64 -7.18
CA ILE A 140 -1.23 -2.32 -6.83
C ILE A 140 -0.06 -1.32 -6.76
N PRO A 141 -0.03 -0.28 -7.63
CA PRO A 141 1.03 0.71 -7.57
C PRO A 141 1.01 1.52 -6.27
N TRP A 142 2.18 1.75 -5.69
CA TRP A 142 2.36 2.58 -4.49
C TRP A 142 2.04 4.07 -4.69
N SER A 143 2.10 4.55 -5.93
CA SER A 143 1.75 5.93 -6.30
C SER A 143 0.99 5.97 -7.63
N LEU A 144 -0.22 6.53 -7.60
CA LEU A 144 -1.08 6.75 -8.77
C LEU A 144 -1.22 8.25 -9.01
N LYS A 145 -0.61 8.73 -10.11
CA LYS A 145 -0.82 10.11 -10.59
C LYS A 145 -2.17 10.19 -11.31
N SER A 146 -2.99 11.17 -10.97
CA SER A 146 -4.21 11.44 -11.72
C SER A 146 -3.86 11.95 -13.13
N VAL A 147 -4.47 11.34 -14.14
CA VAL A 147 -4.44 11.90 -15.50
C VAL A 147 -5.42 13.07 -15.51
N LYS A 148 -4.93 14.30 -15.66
CA LYS A 148 -5.79 15.47 -15.95
C LYS A 148 -6.50 15.21 -17.27
N LYS A 149 -7.79 14.87 -17.23
CA LYS A 149 -8.64 14.83 -18.42
C LYS A 149 -8.94 16.26 -18.84
N ASN A 150 -8.18 16.80 -19.79
CA ASN A 150 -8.59 18.02 -20.48
C ASN A 150 -9.78 17.68 -21.38
N THR A 151 -10.97 18.19 -21.07
CA THR A 151 -12.13 18.15 -21.95
C THR A 151 -11.90 19.06 -23.16
N GLY A 152 -11.45 18.47 -24.26
CA GLY A 152 -11.48 19.05 -25.59
C GLY A 152 -12.03 17.99 -26.55
N THR A 153 -13.29 18.13 -26.95
CA THR A 153 -13.97 17.30 -27.94
C THR A 153 -13.36 17.47 -29.33
N VAL A 154 -12.96 16.37 -29.97
CA VAL A 154 -13.20 16.06 -31.40
C VAL A 154 -12.97 14.55 -31.65
N SER A 155 -13.71 14.05 -32.62
CA SER A 155 -14.13 12.67 -32.89
C SER A 155 -13.09 11.71 -33.51
N SER A 156 -13.39 10.42 -33.32
CA SER A 156 -13.29 9.27 -34.25
C SER A 156 -12.01 8.42 -34.39
N GLU A 157 -12.26 7.12 -34.18
CA GLU A 157 -11.74 5.91 -34.85
C GLU A 157 -10.43 5.21 -34.40
N GLY A 158 -10.59 3.88 -34.18
CA GLY A 158 -9.58 2.82 -34.15
C GLY A 158 -8.72 2.80 -32.88
N THR A 159 -8.30 1.69 -32.27
CA THR A 159 -8.33 0.26 -32.60
C THR A 159 -8.00 -0.43 -31.27
N SER A 160 -8.62 -1.58 -31.02
CA SER A 160 -8.35 -2.42 -29.86
C SER A 160 -6.95 -3.00 -29.96
N GLU A 161 -6.00 -2.50 -29.17
CA GLU A 161 -4.71 -3.17 -28.95
C GLU A 161 -4.41 -3.22 -27.45
N SER A 162 -4.48 -4.45 -26.94
CA SER A 162 -3.96 -4.87 -25.65
C SER A 162 -2.46 -4.61 -25.59
N LEU A 163 -2.05 -3.68 -24.73
CA LEU A 163 -0.65 -3.51 -24.38
C LEU A 163 -0.24 -4.65 -23.44
N GLU A 164 0.26 -5.72 -24.05
CA GLU A 164 1.04 -6.74 -23.37
C GLU A 164 2.30 -6.10 -22.79
N VAL A 165 2.34 -5.96 -21.47
CA VAL A 165 3.56 -5.64 -20.73
C VAL A 165 4.40 -6.92 -20.68
N GLN A 166 5.55 -6.87 -21.34
CA GLN A 166 6.56 -7.92 -21.33
C GLN A 166 7.02 -8.19 -19.88
N SER A 167 6.76 -9.40 -19.39
CA SER A 167 7.25 -9.87 -18.09
C SER A 167 8.53 -10.71 -18.25
N PRO A 168 9.42 -10.76 -17.23
CA PRO A 168 10.64 -11.56 -17.26
C PRO A 168 10.32 -13.06 -17.31
N GLN A 169 10.96 -13.80 -18.20
CA GLN A 169 10.55 -15.12 -18.71
C GLN A 169 10.54 -16.31 -17.73
N ASP A 170 10.79 -16.15 -16.44
CA ASP A 170 10.93 -17.29 -15.52
C ASP A 170 9.74 -17.49 -14.56
N CYS A 171 8.96 -16.44 -14.25
CA CYS A 171 7.88 -16.53 -13.27
C CYS A 171 6.63 -17.27 -13.81
N ASN A 172 6.33 -17.11 -15.11
CA ASN A 172 5.23 -17.84 -15.76
C ASN A 172 5.48 -19.35 -15.72
N SER A 173 6.73 -19.81 -15.86
CA SER A 173 7.07 -21.25 -15.87
C SER A 173 6.73 -21.95 -14.55
N VAL A 174 6.89 -21.27 -13.42
CA VAL A 174 6.60 -21.82 -12.09
C VAL A 174 5.10 -21.79 -11.81
N ILE A 175 4.44 -20.68 -12.14
CA ILE A 175 2.98 -20.54 -12.01
C ILE A 175 2.26 -21.56 -12.89
N GLU A 176 2.66 -21.73 -14.15
CA GLU A 176 2.12 -22.76 -15.05
C GLU A 176 2.34 -24.17 -14.51
N ARG A 177 3.48 -24.42 -13.85
CA ARG A 177 3.76 -25.70 -13.21
C ARG A 177 2.83 -25.96 -12.02
N PHE A 178 2.48 -24.94 -11.25
CA PHE A 178 1.52 -25.03 -10.15
C PHE A 178 0.07 -25.16 -10.64
N ILE A 179 -0.31 -24.46 -11.70
CA ILE A 179 -1.62 -24.61 -12.37
C ILE A 179 -1.80 -26.05 -12.86
N LYS A 180 -0.74 -26.66 -13.39
CA LYS A 180 -0.73 -28.08 -13.80
C LYS A 180 -0.86 -29.07 -12.64
N MET A 181 -0.70 -28.62 -11.38
CA MET A 181 -0.83 -29.44 -10.16
C MET A 181 -2.22 -29.30 -9.50
N ASP A 182 -3.27 -28.90 -10.24
CA ASP A 182 -4.64 -28.64 -9.75
C ASP A 182 -4.76 -27.53 -8.69
N LEU A 183 -3.78 -26.63 -8.61
CA LEU A 183 -3.84 -25.42 -7.77
C LEU A 183 -4.58 -24.29 -8.49
N ASN A 184 -5.85 -24.55 -8.82
CA ASN A 184 -6.69 -23.68 -9.67
C ASN A 184 -6.91 -22.25 -9.14
N GLU A 185 -6.36 -21.86 -7.99
CA GLU A 185 -6.52 -20.51 -7.43
C GLU A 185 -5.27 -19.99 -6.72
N LEU A 186 -4.07 -20.21 -7.29
CA LEU A 186 -2.86 -19.56 -6.79
C LEU A 186 -2.95 -18.05 -7.04
N LYS A 187 -3.23 -17.29 -5.97
CA LYS A 187 -3.35 -15.83 -6.02
C LYS A 187 -2.09 -15.19 -5.47
N LEU A 188 -1.42 -14.34 -6.25
CA LEU A 188 -0.37 -13.45 -5.75
C LEU A 188 -1.02 -12.33 -4.95
N VAL A 189 -0.58 -12.09 -3.71
CA VAL A 189 -1.27 -11.21 -2.77
C VAL A 189 -0.43 -10.05 -2.29
N PHE A 190 0.84 -10.29 -1.92
CA PHE A 190 1.70 -9.24 -1.39
C PHE A 190 3.07 -9.20 -2.05
N ASP A 191 3.53 -7.98 -2.31
CA ASP A 191 4.92 -7.65 -2.60
C ASP A 191 5.63 -7.28 -1.31
N VAL A 192 6.74 -7.96 -1.01
CA VAL A 192 7.48 -7.84 0.25
C VAL A 192 8.90 -7.34 -0.03
N TYR A 193 9.28 -6.24 0.64
CA TYR A 193 10.59 -5.61 0.52
C TYR A 193 11.32 -5.64 1.86
N LEU A 194 12.66 -5.71 1.80
CA LEU A 194 13.51 -5.82 2.98
C LEU A 194 13.37 -4.63 3.94
N PRO A 195 13.47 -4.88 5.26
CA PRO A 195 13.59 -3.81 6.25
C PRO A 195 14.86 -2.99 6.01
N ASN A 196 14.83 -1.69 6.34
CA ASN A 196 15.96 -0.77 6.24
C ASN A 196 16.55 -0.59 4.83
N GLY A 197 15.85 -1.04 3.79
CA GLY A 197 16.19 -0.73 2.40
C GLY A 197 15.95 0.73 2.05
N LYS A 198 16.48 1.19 0.91
CA LYS A 198 16.20 2.53 0.36
C LYS A 198 14.85 2.56 -0.36
N PHE A 199 13.79 2.17 0.34
CA PHE A 199 12.45 2.09 -0.24
C PHE A 199 11.87 3.48 -0.47
N ARG A 200 11.27 3.69 -1.65
CA ARG A 200 10.51 4.89 -2.00
C ARG A 200 9.23 4.48 -2.72
N LYS A 201 8.08 5.00 -2.30
CA LYS A 201 6.79 4.69 -2.96
C LYS A 201 6.74 5.05 -4.45
N SER A 202 7.45 6.12 -4.85
CA SER A 202 7.55 6.53 -6.24
C SER A 202 8.44 5.63 -7.09
N SER A 203 9.33 4.85 -6.45
CA SER A 203 10.26 3.93 -7.10
C SER A 203 10.60 2.81 -6.12
N PRO A 204 9.69 1.85 -5.90
CA PRO A 204 9.82 0.81 -4.88
C PRO A 204 10.94 -0.19 -5.20
N GLY A 205 11.35 -0.28 -6.47
CA GLY A 205 12.20 -1.34 -6.98
C GLY A 205 11.44 -2.66 -7.09
N ASP A 206 12.17 -3.75 -7.33
CA ASP A 206 11.59 -5.09 -7.35
C ASP A 206 11.38 -5.62 -5.93
N PRO A 207 10.26 -6.33 -5.66
CA PRO A 207 10.04 -6.97 -4.38
C PRO A 207 11.08 -8.07 -4.15
N SER A 208 11.50 -8.21 -2.90
CA SER A 208 12.41 -9.28 -2.48
C SER A 208 11.70 -10.64 -2.43
N TYR A 209 10.41 -10.62 -2.08
CA TYR A 209 9.54 -11.79 -2.12
C TYR A 209 8.15 -11.39 -2.63
N VAL A 210 7.50 -12.29 -3.37
CA VAL A 210 6.09 -12.18 -3.72
C VAL A 210 5.36 -13.31 -3.01
N LEU A 211 4.44 -12.95 -2.11
CA LEU A 211 3.65 -13.91 -1.37
C LEU A 211 2.44 -14.34 -2.20
N SER A 212 2.29 -15.65 -2.38
CA SER A 212 1.07 -16.28 -2.90
C SER A 212 0.27 -16.93 -1.78
N LEU A 213 -1.04 -17.00 -1.96
CA LEU A 213 -1.90 -17.81 -1.12
C LEU A 213 -2.64 -18.84 -1.97
N ILE A 214 -2.73 -20.04 -1.42
CA ILE A 214 -3.46 -21.16 -1.98
C ILE A 214 -4.54 -21.52 -0.96
N ARG A 215 -5.81 -21.30 -1.29
CA ARG A 215 -6.93 -21.89 -0.56
C ARG A 215 -7.27 -23.21 -1.25
N THR A 216 -6.85 -24.33 -0.67
CA THR A 216 -7.30 -25.64 -1.15
C THR A 216 -8.72 -25.87 -0.65
N CYS A 217 -9.69 -25.89 -1.56
CA CYS A 217 -11.03 -26.37 -1.24
C CYS A 217 -10.94 -27.87 -0.93
N GLN A 218 -10.90 -28.24 0.35
CA GLN A 218 -11.08 -29.63 0.76
C GLN A 218 -12.58 -29.90 0.90
N ASP A 219 -13.20 -30.36 -0.17
CA ASP A 219 -14.38 -31.18 -0.01
C ASP A 219 -13.97 -32.52 0.62
N LEU A 220 -14.65 -32.87 1.73
CA LEU A 220 -14.67 -34.14 2.47
C LEU A 220 -13.68 -34.31 3.64
N SER A 221 -14.27 -34.22 4.84
CA SER A 221 -14.00 -34.93 6.09
C SER A 221 -12.55 -35.17 6.54
N SER A 222 -12.30 -34.76 7.79
CA SER A 222 -11.17 -35.13 8.65
C SER A 222 -9.85 -34.39 8.43
N SER A 223 -9.72 -33.33 9.24
CA SER A 223 -8.53 -33.07 10.07
C SER A 223 -7.15 -33.21 9.42
N PHE A 224 -6.70 -32.18 8.69
CA PHE A 224 -5.30 -31.71 8.75
C PHE A 224 -5.18 -30.32 8.11
N VAL A 225 -5.07 -29.27 8.93
CA VAL A 225 -4.67 -27.94 8.43
C VAL A 225 -3.15 -27.94 8.36
N GLY A 226 -2.61 -28.24 7.19
CA GLY A 226 -1.19 -28.12 6.88
C GLY A 226 -0.92 -26.79 6.17
N LEU A 227 -0.42 -25.80 6.88
CA LEU A 227 0.16 -24.59 6.29
C LEU A 227 1.54 -24.97 5.72
N VAL A 228 1.67 -25.09 4.40
CA VAL A 228 2.98 -25.19 3.74
C VAL A 228 3.37 -23.79 3.28
N ALA A 229 4.10 -23.07 4.12
CA ALA A 229 4.83 -21.88 3.71
C ALA A 229 6.17 -22.33 3.14
N ASP A 230 6.27 -22.45 1.82
CA ASP A 230 7.56 -22.73 1.17
C ASP A 230 8.29 -21.40 0.95
N VAL A 231 9.27 -21.12 1.82
CA VAL A 231 10.16 -19.97 1.69
C VAL A 231 11.24 -20.36 0.67
N SER A 232 11.07 -19.94 -0.58
CA SER A 232 12.12 -20.10 -1.59
C SER A 232 13.25 -19.11 -1.31
N ILE A 233 14.35 -19.61 -0.74
CA ILE A 233 15.55 -18.83 -0.41
C ILE A 233 16.45 -18.78 -1.64
N ASN A 234 16.28 -17.76 -2.49
CA ASN A 234 17.27 -17.46 -3.52
C ASN A 234 18.38 -16.60 -2.92
N GLY A 235 19.41 -17.27 -2.37
CA GLY A 235 20.67 -16.63 -2.01
C GLY A 235 21.49 -16.27 -3.25
N PRO A 236 22.34 -15.23 -3.21
CA PRO A 236 23.15 -14.83 -4.35
C PRO A 236 24.26 -15.85 -4.62
N THR A 237 24.22 -16.48 -5.79
CA THR A 237 25.34 -17.25 -6.33
C THR A 237 26.50 -16.30 -6.59
N THR A 238 27.53 -16.35 -5.73
CA THR A 238 28.79 -15.65 -5.98
C THR A 238 29.55 -16.41 -7.06
N ILE A 239 30.02 -15.66 -8.07
CA ILE A 239 30.79 -16.12 -9.24
C ILE A 239 32.17 -16.63 -8.81
#